data_AF-A0A1M5RTE7-F1
#
_entry.id   AF-A0A1M5RTE7-F1
#
_cell.length_a   1.000
_cell.length_b   1.000
_cell.length_c   1.000
_cell.angle_alpha   90.00
_cell.angle_beta   90.00
_cell.angle_gamma   90.00
#
_symmetry.space_group_name_H-M   'P 1'
#
loop_
_entity.id
_entity.type
_entity.pdbx_description
1 polymer ?
#
loop_
_entity_poly.entity_id
_entity_poly.type
_entity_poly.pdbx_seq_one_letter_code
_entity_poly.pdbx_strand_id
1 'polypeptide(L)' 'MDTAMLAEKFFLMLESLIKTQGQTHSDGSPRIVSTSPHVPVQLPTRSGM' A
#
# COMPACT_ATOMS: atom_id res chain seq x y z
N MET A 1 25.71 -11.24 -22.48
CA MET A 1 25.61 -12.00 -21.21
C MET A 1 24.44 -11.46 -20.38
N ASP A 2 23.38 -10.95 -21.01
CA ASP A 2 22.48 -9.96 -20.38
C ASP A 2 21.00 -10.38 -20.36
N THR A 3 20.66 -11.58 -20.83
CA THR A 3 19.28 -12.08 -20.92
C THR A 3 18.76 -12.68 -19.61
N ALA A 4 19.64 -13.17 -18.73
CA ALA A 4 19.25 -13.74 -17.44
C ALA A 4 18.61 -12.67 -16.52
N MET A 5 19.25 -11.50 -16.44
CA MET A 5 18.76 -10.35 -15.65
C MET A 5 17.43 -9.79 -16.19
N LEU A 6 17.18 -9.94 -17.49
CA LEU A 6 15.93 -9.49 -18.12
C LEU A 6 14.75 -10.37 -17.71
N ALA A 7 14.95 -11.69 -17.68
CA ALA A 7 13.92 -12.63 -17.25
C ALA A 7 13.57 -12.43 -15.77
N GLU A 8 14.58 -12.33 -14.89
CA GLU A 8 14.38 -12.07 -13.47
C GLU A 8 13.61 -10.76 -13.22
N LYS A 9 14.00 -9.67 -13.91
CA LYS A 9 13.29 -8.39 -13.79
C LYS A 9 11.86 -8.46 -14.33
N PHE A 10 11.62 -9.22 -15.40
CA PHE A 10 10.28 -9.41 -15.97
C PHE A 10 9.36 -10.14 -15.00
N PHE A 11 9.82 -11.23 -14.38
CA PHE A 11 9.05 -11.96 -13.37
C PHE A 11 8.79 -11.10 -12.12
N LEU A 12 9.77 -10.32 -11.66
CA LEU A 12 9.60 -9.40 -10.54
C LEU A 12 8.52 -8.33 -10.82
N MET A 13 8.48 -7.83 -12.06
CA MET A 13 7.48 -6.86 -12.50
C MET A 13 6.08 -7.48 -12.56
N LEU A 14 5.94 -8.69 -13.09
CA LEU A 14 4.67 -9.43 -13.08
C LEU A 14 4.18 -9.70 -11.66
N GLU A 15 5.07 -10.12 -10.75
CA GLU A 15 4.73 -10.36 -9.35
C GLU A 15 4.21 -9.07 -8.68
N SER A 16 4.86 -7.94 -8.95
CA SER A 16 4.44 -6.63 -8.45
C SER A 16 3.06 -6.25 -8.97
N LEU A 17 2.80 -6.41 -10.27
CA LEU A 17 1.49 -6.14 -10.89
C LEU A 17 0.39 -7.01 -10.27
N ILE A 18 0.61 -8.31 -10.13
CA ILE A 18 -0.36 -9.25 -9.54
C ILE A 18 -0.64 -8.88 -8.08
N LYS A 19 0.39 -8.56 -7.29
CA LYS A 19 0.23 -8.12 -5.88
C LYS A 19 -0.51 -6.79 -5.75
N THR A 20 -0.40 -5.92 -6.75
CA THR A 20 -1.12 -4.64 -6.78
C THR A 20 -2.57 -4.73 -7.25
N GLN A 21 -2.98 -5.81 -7.93
CA GLN A 21 -4.39 -6.02 -8.29
C GLN A 21 -5.23 -6.15 -7.01
N GLY A 22 -6.10 -5.16 -6.76
CA GLY A 22 -6.88 -5.03 -5.51
C GLY A 22 -6.38 -3.95 -4.55
N GLN A 23 -5.23 -3.34 -4.83
CA GLN A 23 -4.69 -2.16 -4.12
C GLN A 23 -4.88 -0.87 -4.94
N THR A 24 -5.83 -0.83 -5.86
CA THR A 24 -6.20 0.37 -6.62
C THR A 24 -7.70 0.63 -6.47
N HIS A 25 -8.09 1.89 -6.40
CA HIS A 25 -9.49 2.29 -6.45
C HIS A 25 -10.05 2.12 -7.88
N SER A 26 -11.37 2.26 -8.05
CA SER A 26 -12.06 2.10 -9.34
C SER A 26 -11.63 3.11 -10.40
N ASP A 27 -11.03 4.23 -10.00
CA ASP A 27 -10.45 5.25 -10.86
C ASP A 27 -8.98 4.97 -11.26
N GLY A 28 -8.41 3.84 -10.79
CA GLY A 28 -7.03 3.45 -11.02
C GLY A 28 -6.01 4.11 -10.09
N SER A 29 -6.45 4.97 -9.16
CA SER A 29 -5.55 5.57 -8.15
C SER A 29 -5.08 4.51 -7.14
N PRO A 30 -3.86 4.64 -6.60
CA PRO A 30 -3.36 3.71 -5.59
C PRO A 30 -4.20 3.79 -4.30
N ARG A 31 -4.50 2.63 -3.72
CA ARG A 31 -5.18 2.47 -2.43
C ARG A 31 -4.15 2.15 -1.35
N ILE A 32 -4.00 3.05 -0.40
CA ILE A 32 -3.09 2.90 0.73
C ILE A 32 -3.92 2.65 1.99
N VAL A 33 -3.74 1.49 2.62
CA VAL A 33 -4.38 1.16 3.90
C VAL A 33 -3.34 1.24 5.00
N SER A 34 -3.56 2.09 6.01
CA SER A 34 -2.69 2.10 7.19
C SER A 34 -2.93 0.84 8.03
N THR A 35 -1.85 0.09 8.29
CA THR A 35 -1.85 -1.07 9.20
C THR A 35 -1.27 -0.72 10.57
N SER A 36 -1.03 0.57 10.84
CA SER A 36 -0.53 1.03 12.14
C SER A 36 -1.50 0.64 13.26
N PRO A 37 -1.02 0.16 14.42
CA PRO A 37 -1.87 -0.10 15.57
C PRO A 37 -2.69 1.14 15.93
N HIS A 38 -3.98 0.95 16.22
CA HIS A 38 -4.84 2.04 16.67
C HIS A 38 -4.35 2.54 18.04
N VAL A 39 -3.94 3.81 18.12
CA VAL A 39 -3.60 4.48 19.38
C VAL A 39 -4.81 5.30 19.84
N PRO A 40 -5.46 4.94 20.96
CA PRO A 40 -6.58 5.72 21.48
C PRO A 40 -6.12 7.13 21.86
N VAL A 41 -6.82 8.14 21.35
CA VAL A 41 -6.61 9.54 21.74
C VAL A 41 -7.57 9.89 22.87
N GLN A 42 -7.05 10.31 24.01
CA GLN A 42 -7.87 10.93 25.06
C GLN A 42 -8.08 12.39 24.69
N LEU A 43 -9.31 12.74 24.32
CA LEU A 43 -9.68 14.13 24.11
C LEU A 43 -9.73 14.84 25.47
N PRO A 44 -9.21 16.08 25.59
CA PRO A 44 -9.43 16.88 26.78
C PRO A 44 -10.93 16.99 27.05
N THR A 45 -11.35 16.70 28.28
CA THR A 45 -12.69 17.07 28.72
C THR A 45 -12.82 18.58 28.54
N ARG A 46 -13.87 19.00 27.83
CA ARG A 46 -14.20 20.41 27.63
C ARG A 46 -14.35 21.08 29.00
N SER A 47 -13.27 21.68 29.52
CA SER A 47 -13.33 22.52 30.72
C SER A 47 -13.87 23.87 30.29
N GLY A 48 -15.16 24.08 30.48
CA GLY A 48 -15.83 25.32 30.13
C GLY A 48 -17.34 25.16 30.22
N MET A 49 -17.83 25.13 31.45
CA MET A 49 -19.07 25.84 31.79
C MET A 49 -18.76 27.34 31.82
#